data_AF-A0A4S4K884-F1
#
_entry.id   AF-A0A4S4K884-F1
#
_cell.length_a   1.000
_cell.length_b   1.000
_cell.length_c   1.000
_cell.angle_alpha   90.00
_cell.angle_beta   90.00
_cell.angle_gamma   90.00
#
_symmetry.space_group_name_H-M   'P 1'
#
loop_
_entity.id
_entity.type
_entity.pdbx_description
1 polymer ?
#
loop_
_entity_poly.entity_id
_entity_poly.type
_entity_poly.pdbx_seq_one_letter_code
_entity_poly.pdbx_strand_id
1 'polypeptide(L)'
;MSKSVGNVADPIQAIDEFGIDLVRFYLARVGGRFKDDVDWSHEQLDKHAREITSLLGNLLMRITAKKIQERTEGKPLTPAAEAFKHMKEDSPTFPLYQTLQGLGGKVEEKMEQLMLAEVLEEIVITLGKANQLMTNTAPWAATTDTQTVIDLYPFMPSKADMLLDALGVPAEERFIANANLGTGSVGQIQTGIRLFNLPQRQKTM
;
A
#
# COMPACT_ATOMS: atom_id res chain seq x y z
N MET A 1 -25.97 -12.10 -13.53
CA MET A 1 -26.82 -11.56 -12.44
C MET A 1 -28.20 -11.20 -12.99
N SER A 2 -29.29 -11.53 -12.32
CA SER A 2 -30.67 -11.26 -12.75
C SER A 2 -31.55 -10.77 -11.60
N LYS A 3 -32.24 -9.65 -11.83
CA LYS A 3 -33.27 -9.12 -10.93
C LYS A 3 -34.43 -10.10 -10.73
N SER A 4 -34.78 -10.90 -11.74
CA SER A 4 -35.88 -11.87 -11.65
C SER A 4 -35.52 -13.12 -10.83
N VAL A 5 -34.23 -13.45 -10.74
CA VAL A 5 -33.72 -14.60 -9.95
C VAL A 5 -33.30 -14.17 -8.54
N GLY A 6 -33.26 -12.86 -8.27
CA GLY A 6 -32.86 -12.30 -6.97
C GLY A 6 -31.36 -12.38 -6.69
N ASN A 7 -30.51 -12.69 -7.68
CA ASN A 7 -29.05 -12.82 -7.51
C ASN A 7 -28.27 -11.59 -8.01
N VAL A 8 -28.80 -10.40 -7.72
CA VAL A 8 -28.16 -9.13 -8.10
C VAL A 8 -27.16 -8.72 -7.02
N ALA A 9 -25.95 -8.38 -7.44
CA ALA A 9 -25.02 -7.68 -6.57
C ALA A 9 -25.48 -6.23 -6.40
N ASP A 10 -25.85 -5.85 -5.18
CA ASP A 10 -26.17 -4.46 -4.84
C ASP A 10 -24.86 -3.70 -4.53
N PRO A 11 -24.45 -2.74 -5.38
CA PRO A 11 -23.22 -1.98 -5.16
C PRO A 11 -23.31 -1.07 -3.93
N ILE A 12 -24.50 -0.59 -3.57
CA ILE A 12 -24.67 0.28 -2.39
C ILE A 12 -24.49 -0.54 -1.12
N GLN A 13 -25.08 -1.73 -1.06
CA GLN A 13 -24.88 -2.65 0.05
C GLN A 13 -23.40 -3.01 0.25
N ALA A 14 -22.68 -3.30 -0.84
CA ALA A 14 -21.25 -3.60 -0.78
C ALA A 14 -20.42 -2.40 -0.29
N ILE A 15 -20.78 -1.18 -0.72
CA ILE A 15 -20.14 0.06 -0.27
C ILE A 15 -20.42 0.32 1.21
N ASP A 16 -21.65 0.09 1.68
CA ASP A 16 -22.00 0.26 3.09
C ASP A 16 -21.23 -0.72 3.99
N GLU A 17 -20.98 -1.95 3.52
CA GLU A 17 -20.29 -2.98 4.28
C GLU A 17 -18.75 -2.84 4.26
N PHE A 18 -18.15 -2.60 3.09
CA PHE A 18 -16.70 -2.60 2.92
C PHE A 18 -16.09 -1.21 2.73
N GLY A 19 -16.92 -0.20 2.45
CA GLY A 19 -16.46 1.12 2.05
C GLY A 19 -16.08 1.19 0.57
N ILE A 20 -16.25 2.38 0.00
CA ILE A 20 -16.10 2.62 -1.44
C ILE A 20 -14.72 2.24 -1.98
N ASP A 21 -13.65 2.48 -1.22
CA ASP A 21 -12.28 2.20 -1.69
C ASP A 21 -12.00 0.71 -1.83
N LEU A 22 -12.50 -0.12 -0.90
CA LEU A 22 -12.32 -1.56 -0.97
C LEU A 22 -13.15 -2.18 -2.10
N VAL A 23 -14.36 -1.65 -2.33
CA VAL A 23 -15.17 -2.05 -3.49
C VAL A 23 -14.48 -1.66 -4.80
N ARG A 24 -13.94 -0.44 -4.92
CA ARG A 24 -13.18 0.01 -6.11
C ARG A 24 -11.93 -0.84 -6.33
N PHE A 25 -11.17 -1.11 -5.27
CA PHE A 25 -9.98 -1.97 -5.33
C PHE A 25 -10.35 -3.36 -5.83
N TYR A 26 -11.41 -3.98 -5.28
CA TYR A 26 -11.86 -5.29 -5.70
C TYR A 26 -12.26 -5.32 -7.19
N LEU A 27 -13.09 -4.37 -7.63
CA LEU A 27 -13.53 -4.30 -9.03
C LEU A 27 -12.35 -4.14 -10.00
N ALA A 28 -11.39 -3.28 -9.68
CA ALA A 28 -10.19 -3.11 -10.48
C ALA A 28 -9.25 -4.34 -10.41
N ARG A 29 -9.15 -5.01 -9.26
CA ARG A 29 -8.29 -6.19 -9.09
C ARG A 29 -8.79 -7.39 -9.87
N VAL A 30 -10.11 -7.56 -9.94
CA VAL A 30 -10.75 -8.75 -10.51
C VAL A 30 -11.19 -8.52 -11.95
N GLY A 31 -11.75 -7.35 -12.28
CA GLY A 31 -12.22 -7.00 -13.62
C GLY A 31 -11.26 -6.11 -14.44
N GLY A 32 -10.20 -5.58 -13.84
CA GLY A 32 -9.34 -4.57 -14.46
C GLY A 32 -8.43 -5.05 -15.59
N ARG A 33 -8.59 -6.29 -16.07
CA ARG A 33 -7.94 -6.78 -17.29
C ARG A 33 -8.71 -6.42 -18.56
N PHE A 34 -10.01 -6.19 -18.44
CA PHE A 34 -10.93 -5.88 -19.54
C PHE A 34 -10.87 -6.85 -20.74
N LYS A 35 -10.51 -8.13 -20.49
CA LYS A 35 -10.42 -9.17 -21.52
C LYS A 35 -11.61 -10.12 -21.51
N ASP A 36 -12.03 -10.51 -20.31
CA ASP A 36 -13.06 -11.51 -20.08
C ASP A 36 -14.11 -10.95 -19.14
N ASP A 37 -15.34 -11.47 -19.25
CA ASP A 37 -16.39 -11.22 -18.26
C ASP A 37 -15.99 -11.79 -16.91
N VAL A 38 -16.28 -11.06 -15.84
CA VAL A 38 -15.96 -11.50 -14.48
C VAL A 38 -17.18 -11.43 -13.57
N ASP A 39 -17.41 -12.50 -12.84
CA ASP A 39 -18.53 -12.61 -11.91
C ASP A 39 -18.24 -11.87 -10.60
N TRP A 40 -19.28 -11.24 -10.07
CA TRP A 40 -19.26 -10.71 -8.71
C TRP A 40 -19.17 -11.85 -7.68
N SER A 41 -18.22 -11.76 -6.75
CA SER A 41 -18.09 -12.69 -5.63
C SER A 41 -17.80 -11.93 -4.34
N HIS A 42 -18.76 -11.99 -3.42
CA HIS A 42 -18.61 -11.41 -2.08
C HIS A 42 -17.45 -12.07 -1.31
N GLU A 43 -17.23 -13.38 -1.50
CA GLU A 43 -16.09 -14.09 -0.90
C GLU A 43 -14.76 -13.57 -1.44
N GLN A 44 -14.64 -13.33 -2.75
CA GLN A 44 -13.42 -12.76 -3.32
C GLN A 44 -13.21 -11.31 -2.88
N LEU A 45 -14.29 -10.53 -2.78
CA LEU A 45 -14.22 -9.17 -2.26
C LEU A 45 -13.67 -9.17 -0.83
N ASP A 46 -14.22 -10.00 0.06
CA ASP A 46 -13.73 -10.13 1.44
C ASP A 46 -12.26 -10.57 1.49
N LYS A 47 -11.85 -11.52 0.66
CA LYS A 47 -10.46 -11.96 0.55
C LYS A 47 -9.53 -10.81 0.17
N HIS A 48 -9.82 -10.10 -0.92
CA HIS A 48 -8.99 -9.00 -1.41
C HIS A 48 -9.00 -7.79 -0.48
N ALA A 49 -10.15 -7.51 0.15
CA ALA A 49 -10.26 -6.51 1.20
C ALA A 49 -9.33 -6.84 2.38
N ARG A 50 -9.34 -8.07 2.89
CA ARG A 50 -8.44 -8.48 3.98
C ARG A 50 -6.98 -8.40 3.59
N GLU A 51 -6.63 -8.83 2.39
CA GLU A 51 -5.26 -8.78 1.87
C GLU A 51 -4.71 -7.34 1.88
N ILE A 52 -5.39 -6.41 1.20
CA ILE A 52 -4.89 -5.04 1.07
C ILE A 52 -4.90 -4.31 2.41
N THR A 53 -5.96 -4.48 3.20
CA THR A 53 -6.10 -3.87 4.53
C THR A 53 -4.99 -4.36 5.47
N SER A 54 -4.67 -5.65 5.44
CA SER A 54 -3.59 -6.25 6.23
C SER A 54 -2.23 -5.72 5.81
N LEU A 55 -1.93 -5.72 4.51
CA LEU A 55 -0.64 -5.28 3.99
C LEU A 55 -0.34 -3.82 4.35
N LEU A 56 -1.31 -2.93 4.17
CA LEU A 56 -1.14 -1.51 4.45
C LEU A 56 -1.18 -1.19 5.93
N GLY A 57 -2.14 -1.78 6.65
CA GLY A 57 -2.29 -1.56 8.08
C GLY A 57 -1.06 -2.02 8.85
N ASN A 58 -0.54 -3.22 8.54
CA ASN A 58 0.68 -3.74 9.15
C ASN A 58 1.89 -2.89 8.82
N LEU A 59 2.04 -2.48 7.56
CA LEU A 59 3.17 -1.67 7.16
C LEU A 59 3.12 -0.29 7.83
N LEU A 60 2.00 0.44 7.74
CA LEU A 60 1.84 1.75 8.35
C LEU A 60 2.12 1.69 9.86
N MET A 61 1.51 0.74 10.56
CA MET A 61 1.69 0.57 12.00
C MET A 61 3.17 0.35 12.35
N ARG A 62 3.89 -0.45 11.55
CA ARG A 62 5.30 -0.75 11.80
C ARG A 62 6.19 0.46 11.51
N ILE A 63 6.01 1.14 10.38
CA ILE A 63 6.89 2.23 9.94
C ILE A 63 6.70 3.51 10.77
N THR A 64 5.48 3.73 11.30
CA THR A 64 5.17 4.86 12.19
C THR A 64 5.39 4.52 13.66
N ALA A 65 5.88 3.33 14.00
CA ALA A 65 6.03 2.93 15.39
C ALA A 65 6.97 3.88 16.14
N LYS A 66 6.53 4.35 17.32
CA LYS A 66 7.29 5.26 18.17
C LYS A 66 8.72 4.80 18.44
N LYS A 67 8.91 3.48 18.64
CA LYS A 67 10.24 2.87 18.84
C LYS A 67 11.19 3.07 17.65
N ILE A 68 10.69 3.15 16.42
CA ILE A 68 11.51 3.45 15.25
C ILE A 68 11.86 4.94 15.27
N GLN A 69 10.88 5.80 15.54
CA GLN A 69 11.09 7.25 15.63
C GLN A 69 12.12 7.63 16.70
N GLU A 70 12.00 7.10 17.91
CA GLU A 70 12.96 7.35 19.01
C GLU A 70 14.39 6.90 18.66
N ARG A 71 14.55 5.98 17.71
CA ARG A 71 15.87 5.50 17.27
C ARG A 71 16.46 6.32 16.14
N THR A 72 15.63 6.99 15.34
CA THR A 72 16.06 7.91 14.27
C THR A 72 16.12 9.36 14.74
N GLU A 73 15.50 9.69 15.88
CA GLU A 73 15.46 11.04 16.43
C GLU A 73 16.87 11.61 16.65
N GLY A 74 17.10 12.82 16.13
CA GLY A 74 18.37 13.53 16.23
C GLY A 74 19.54 12.91 15.44
N LYS A 75 19.32 11.81 14.70
CA LYS A 75 20.34 11.22 13.83
C LYS A 75 20.22 11.76 12.41
N PRO A 76 21.35 12.09 11.76
CA PRO A 76 21.32 12.47 10.35
C PRO A 76 20.80 11.27 9.54
N LEU A 77 19.70 11.47 8.83
CA LEU A 77 19.21 10.50 7.87
C LEU A 77 19.89 10.76 6.53
N THR A 78 20.52 9.73 5.98
CA THR A 78 21.02 9.79 4.60
C THR A 78 19.83 9.99 3.66
N PRO A 79 19.84 11.01 2.78
CA PRO A 79 18.81 11.18 1.77
C PRO A 79 18.64 9.89 0.95
N ALA A 80 17.39 9.54 0.65
CA ALA A 80 17.08 8.29 -0.05
C ALA A 80 17.84 8.17 -1.38
N ALA A 81 17.93 9.26 -2.15
CA ALA A 81 18.70 9.31 -3.39
C ALA A 81 20.20 8.98 -3.20
N GLU A 82 20.81 9.35 -2.08
CA GLU A 82 22.20 9.01 -1.77
C GLU A 82 22.34 7.56 -1.26
N ALA A 83 21.41 7.11 -0.43
CA ALA A 83 21.37 5.73 0.04
C ALA A 83 21.24 4.72 -1.12
N PHE A 84 20.49 5.08 -2.17
CA PHE A 84 20.29 4.23 -3.35
C PHE A 84 21.50 4.16 -4.28
N LYS A 85 22.28 5.24 -4.41
CA LYS A 85 23.51 5.24 -5.24
C LYS A 85 24.54 4.20 -4.79
N HIS A 86 24.54 3.87 -3.51
CA HIS A 86 25.46 2.91 -2.90
C HIS A 86 24.77 1.60 -2.47
N MET A 87 23.58 1.32 -3.01
CA MET A 87 22.84 0.09 -2.71
C MET A 87 23.64 -1.13 -3.16
N LYS A 88 23.96 -2.02 -2.23
CA LYS A 88 24.65 -3.28 -2.53
C LYS A 88 23.65 -4.40 -2.77
N GLU A 89 23.97 -5.31 -3.69
CA GLU A 89 23.10 -6.44 -4.05
C GLU A 89 22.90 -7.43 -2.91
N ASP A 90 23.86 -7.53 -1.99
CA ASP A 90 23.80 -8.38 -0.80
C ASP A 90 23.02 -7.74 0.37
N SER A 91 22.58 -6.48 0.22
CA SER A 91 21.80 -5.80 1.26
C SER A 91 20.42 -6.45 1.42
N PRO A 92 19.92 -6.63 2.66
CA PRO A 92 18.55 -7.08 2.89
C PRO A 92 17.50 -6.16 2.27
N THR A 93 17.83 -4.89 2.00
CA THR A 93 16.95 -3.90 1.36
C THR A 93 16.88 -4.02 -0.16
N PHE A 94 17.86 -4.70 -0.78
CA PHE A 94 18.02 -4.74 -2.23
C PHE A 94 16.81 -5.32 -2.98
N PRO A 95 16.14 -6.41 -2.53
CA PRO A 95 14.99 -6.95 -3.23
C PRO A 95 13.79 -5.99 -3.30
N LEU A 96 13.60 -5.18 -2.25
CA LEU A 96 12.57 -4.13 -2.24
C LEU A 96 12.99 -2.99 -3.17
N TYR A 97 14.24 -2.53 -3.07
CA TYR A 97 14.80 -1.49 -3.93
C TYR A 97 14.62 -1.81 -5.43
N GLN A 98 14.99 -3.01 -5.88
CA GLN A 98 14.82 -3.42 -7.28
C GLN A 98 13.35 -3.38 -7.73
N THR A 99 12.43 -3.70 -6.82
CA THR A 99 10.99 -3.67 -7.12
C THR A 99 10.52 -2.23 -7.29
N LEU A 100 10.91 -1.35 -6.37
CA LEU A 100 10.55 0.07 -6.41
C LEU A 100 11.15 0.79 -7.61
N GLN A 101 12.42 0.51 -7.94
CA GLN A 101 13.11 1.10 -9.08
C GLN A 101 12.38 0.81 -10.41
N GLY A 102 11.85 -0.41 -10.57
CA GLY A 102 11.10 -0.80 -11.77
C GLY A 102 9.60 -0.51 -11.72
N LEU A 103 9.05 -0.15 -10.55
CA LEU A 103 7.60 -0.06 -10.36
C LEU A 103 6.99 1.06 -11.22
N GLY A 104 7.61 2.24 -11.25
CA GLY A 104 7.10 3.39 -12.02
C GLY A 104 6.87 3.06 -13.50
N GLY A 105 7.90 2.57 -14.18
CA GLY A 105 7.81 2.19 -15.60
C GLY A 105 6.82 1.03 -15.84
N LYS A 106 6.77 0.04 -14.95
CA LYS A 106 5.78 -1.05 -15.02
C LYS A 106 4.35 -0.57 -14.85
N VAL A 107 4.12 0.40 -13.97
CA VAL A 107 2.80 1.00 -13.75
C VAL A 107 2.41 1.80 -14.99
N GLU A 108 3.30 2.66 -15.47
CA GLU A 108 3.07 3.46 -16.68
C GLU A 108 2.72 2.58 -17.89
N GLU A 109 3.57 1.59 -18.22
CA GLU A 109 3.35 0.66 -19.32
C GLU A 109 2.00 -0.07 -19.23
N LYS A 110 1.66 -0.59 -18.04
CA LYS A 110 0.40 -1.32 -17.85
C LYS A 110 -0.81 -0.39 -17.86
N MET A 111 -0.68 0.83 -17.36
CA MET A 111 -1.75 1.83 -17.39
C MET A 111 -2.06 2.27 -18.82
N GLU A 112 -1.04 2.44 -19.68
CA GLU A 112 -1.22 2.70 -21.11
C GLU A 112 -1.98 1.59 -21.83
N GLN A 113 -1.80 0.34 -21.38
CA GLN A 113 -2.49 -0.84 -21.88
C GLN A 113 -3.83 -1.14 -21.17
N LEU A 114 -4.27 -0.25 -20.27
CA LEU A 114 -5.47 -0.42 -19.43
C LEU A 114 -5.47 -1.69 -18.56
N MET A 115 -4.30 -2.22 -18.22
CA MET A 115 -4.10 -3.43 -17.42
C MET A 115 -4.10 -3.14 -15.91
N LEU A 116 -5.24 -2.64 -15.40
CA LEU A 116 -5.38 -2.17 -14.01
C LEU A 116 -5.17 -3.30 -12.99
N ALA A 117 -5.63 -4.51 -13.29
CA ALA A 117 -5.49 -5.65 -12.39
C ALA A 117 -4.00 -6.00 -12.15
N GLU A 118 -3.19 -5.92 -13.20
CA GLU A 118 -1.75 -6.16 -13.19
C GLU A 118 -0.99 -5.02 -12.55
N VAL A 119 -1.46 -3.78 -12.71
CA VAL A 119 -0.95 -2.65 -11.93
C VAL A 119 -1.11 -2.96 -10.45
N LEU A 120 -2.34 -3.24 -9.99
CA LEU A 120 -2.66 -3.56 -8.59
C LEU A 120 -1.84 -4.75 -8.04
N GLU A 121 -1.58 -5.75 -8.87
CA GLU A 121 -0.73 -6.88 -8.51
C GLU A 121 0.71 -6.48 -8.19
N GLU A 122 1.30 -5.58 -8.98
CA GLU A 122 2.65 -5.07 -8.72
C GLU A 122 2.72 -4.30 -7.39
N ILE A 123 1.67 -3.56 -7.00
CA ILE A 123 1.62 -2.88 -5.69
C ILE A 123 1.46 -3.87 -4.56
N VAL A 124 0.59 -4.87 -4.68
CA VAL A 124 0.43 -5.92 -3.67
C VAL A 124 1.75 -6.67 -3.46
N ILE A 125 2.48 -6.98 -4.53
CA ILE A 125 3.82 -7.58 -4.46
C ILE A 125 4.81 -6.65 -3.74
N THR A 126 4.82 -5.36 -4.10
CA THR A 126 5.69 -4.35 -3.49
C THR A 126 5.42 -4.20 -1.99
N LEU A 127 4.15 -4.13 -1.61
CA LEU A 127 3.67 -4.13 -0.23
C LEU A 127 4.12 -5.36 0.55
N GLY A 128 4.02 -6.54 -0.07
CA GLY A 128 4.48 -7.80 0.50
C GLY A 128 5.97 -7.76 0.80
N LYS A 129 6.79 -7.30 -0.15
CA LYS A 129 8.24 -7.13 0.02
C LYS A 129 8.59 -6.11 1.11
N ALA A 130 7.87 -5.00 1.20
CA ALA A 130 8.06 -4.01 2.25
C ALA A 130 7.74 -4.58 3.64
N ASN A 131 6.64 -5.31 3.78
CA ASN A 131 6.29 -6.01 5.02
C ASN A 131 7.32 -7.09 5.39
N GLN A 132 7.81 -7.84 4.40
CA GLN A 132 8.85 -8.85 4.60
C GLN A 132 10.16 -8.23 5.06
N LEU A 133 10.58 -7.11 4.45
CA LEU A 133 11.77 -6.38 4.87
C LEU A 133 11.67 -5.96 6.33
N MET A 134 10.57 -5.31 6.72
CA MET A 134 10.31 -4.91 8.10
C MET A 134 10.35 -6.11 9.06
N THR A 135 9.87 -7.27 8.63
CA THR A 135 9.87 -8.50 9.44
C THR A 135 11.28 -9.03 9.65
N ASN A 136 12.08 -9.07 8.58
CA ASN A 136 13.43 -9.62 8.58
C ASN A 136 14.43 -8.72 9.30
N THR A 137 14.31 -7.40 9.14
CA THR A 137 15.20 -6.43 9.79
C THR A 137 14.74 -6.13 11.21
N ALA A 138 13.44 -6.23 11.50
CA ALA A 138 12.84 -5.93 12.80
C ALA A 138 13.36 -4.59 13.38
N PRO A 139 13.19 -3.45 12.70
CA PRO A 139 13.81 -2.16 13.07
C PRO A 139 13.32 -1.59 14.40
N TRP A 140 12.28 -2.17 14.99
CA TRP A 140 11.85 -1.88 16.36
C TRP A 140 12.69 -2.61 17.44
N ALA A 141 13.46 -3.63 17.07
CA ALA A 141 14.31 -4.39 17.98
C ALA A 141 15.60 -3.60 18.26
N ALA A 142 16.03 -3.56 19.53
CA ALA A 142 17.17 -2.75 19.98
C ALA A 142 18.50 -3.04 19.25
N THR A 143 18.62 -4.20 18.60
CA THR A 143 19.82 -4.70 17.92
C THR A 143 19.93 -4.28 16.44
N THR A 144 18.90 -3.65 15.86
CA THR A 144 18.84 -3.38 14.41
C THR A 144 19.38 -2.00 14.03
N ASP A 145 20.14 -1.86 12.96
CA ASP A 145 20.60 -0.54 12.46
C ASP A 145 19.49 0.24 11.72
N THR A 146 19.56 1.58 11.71
CA THR A 146 18.37 2.46 11.64
C THR A 146 17.94 2.92 10.21
N GLN A 147 18.40 2.28 9.15
CA GLN A 147 18.54 2.92 7.82
C GLN A 147 17.42 2.66 6.77
N THR A 148 16.14 2.39 7.08
CA THR A 148 15.19 2.00 6.00
C THR A 148 13.74 2.44 6.20
N VAL A 149 13.09 2.98 5.14
CA VAL A 149 11.66 2.85 4.72
C VAL A 149 11.19 4.08 3.90
N ILE A 150 10.39 3.89 2.83
CA ILE A 150 9.17 4.63 2.37
C ILE A 150 8.85 4.22 0.89
N ASP A 151 7.56 4.03 0.50
CA ASP A 151 6.98 4.18 -0.88
C ASP A 151 5.59 3.48 -1.04
N LEU A 152 4.44 4.19 -1.21
CA LEU A 152 3.09 3.52 -1.33
C LEU A 152 1.83 4.26 -1.90
N TYR A 153 1.95 5.28 -2.75
CA TYR A 153 0.88 6.27 -2.95
C TYR A 153 -0.38 5.97 -3.85
N PRO A 154 -0.35 5.31 -5.02
CA PRO A 154 -1.35 5.64 -6.06
C PRO A 154 -2.76 5.00 -6.04
N PHE A 155 -3.11 4.11 -5.10
CA PHE A 155 -4.23 3.15 -5.31
C PHE A 155 -5.41 3.27 -4.36
N MET A 156 -5.28 4.07 -3.31
CA MET A 156 -6.38 4.36 -2.39
C MET A 156 -6.30 5.84 -2.03
N PRO A 157 -6.82 6.77 -2.82
CA PRO A 157 -6.55 8.19 -2.64
C PRO A 157 -6.86 8.66 -1.21
N SER A 158 -7.98 8.25 -0.60
CA SER A 158 -8.29 8.62 0.79
C SER A 158 -7.31 8.01 1.82
N LYS A 159 -6.84 6.77 1.59
CA LYS A 159 -5.93 6.06 2.50
C LYS A 159 -4.48 6.41 2.26
N ALA A 160 -4.16 6.75 1.02
CA ALA A 160 -2.90 7.31 0.58
C ALA A 160 -2.78 8.72 1.15
N ASP A 161 -3.83 9.54 1.15
CA ASP A 161 -3.86 10.82 1.84
C ASP A 161 -3.68 10.65 3.34
N MET A 162 -4.43 9.75 3.99
CA MET A 162 -4.22 9.47 5.43
C MET A 162 -2.82 8.93 5.73
N LEU A 163 -2.24 8.14 4.83
CA LEU A 163 -0.89 7.58 4.96
C LEU A 163 0.16 8.66 4.74
N LEU A 164 -0.01 9.53 3.76
CA LEU A 164 0.87 10.65 3.47
C LEU A 164 0.75 11.75 4.53
N ASP A 165 -0.43 12.00 5.07
CA ASP A 165 -0.64 12.84 6.24
C ASP A 165 0.08 12.26 7.46
N ALA A 166 -0.02 10.94 7.66
CA ALA A 166 0.71 10.25 8.72
C ALA A 166 2.24 10.34 8.52
N LEU A 167 2.71 10.45 7.28
CA LEU A 167 4.12 10.64 6.94
C LEU A 167 4.52 12.12 6.78
N GLY A 168 3.58 13.05 6.92
CA GLY A 168 3.81 14.49 6.75
C GLY A 168 4.23 14.92 5.33
N VAL A 169 3.86 14.19 4.28
CA VAL A 169 4.18 14.53 2.88
C VAL A 169 3.27 15.67 2.40
N PRO A 170 3.81 16.80 1.89
CA PRO A 170 3.01 17.93 1.41
C PRO A 170 2.06 17.55 0.26
N ALA A 171 0.91 18.23 0.14
CA ALA A 171 -0.12 17.92 -0.85
C ALA A 171 0.38 18.09 -2.30
N GLU A 172 1.28 19.04 -2.51
CA GLU A 172 1.92 19.36 -3.79
C GLU A 172 2.90 18.28 -4.28
N GLU A 173 3.33 17.37 -3.40
CA GLU A 173 4.26 16.28 -3.75
C GLU A 173 3.52 14.95 -4.02
N ARG A 174 2.18 14.96 -4.01
CA ARG A 174 1.36 13.75 -4.09
C ARG A 174 0.85 13.45 -5.49
N PHE A 175 1.70 13.60 -6.50
CA PHE A 175 1.37 13.31 -7.89
C PHE A 175 2.23 12.16 -8.43
N ILE A 176 1.76 11.48 -9.48
CA ILE A 176 2.55 10.43 -10.17
C ILE A 176 3.91 10.95 -10.62
N ALA A 177 4.01 12.22 -11.03
CA ALA A 177 5.28 12.85 -11.40
C ALA A 177 6.31 12.87 -10.26
N ASN A 178 5.84 12.80 -9.02
CA ASN A 178 6.65 12.76 -7.80
C ASN A 178 6.78 11.34 -7.22
N ALA A 179 6.17 10.32 -7.84
CA ALA A 179 6.28 8.92 -7.42
C ALA A 179 7.59 8.26 -7.90
N ASN A 180 8.67 9.04 -7.96
CA ASN A 180 9.99 8.55 -8.32
C ASN A 180 10.78 8.17 -7.06
N LEU A 181 11.42 7.01 -7.11
CA LEU A 181 12.21 6.51 -5.99
C LEU A 181 13.28 7.53 -5.58
N GLY A 182 13.27 7.92 -4.31
CA GLY A 182 14.24 8.86 -3.73
C GLY A 182 13.90 10.34 -3.93
N THR A 183 12.69 10.64 -4.40
CA THR A 183 12.13 12.00 -4.46
C THR A 183 11.07 12.22 -3.37
N GLY A 184 10.77 13.48 -3.06
CA GLY A 184 9.80 13.86 -2.02
C GLY A 184 10.41 14.07 -0.64
N SER A 185 9.62 14.67 0.25
CA SER A 185 9.96 15.02 1.62
C SER A 185 9.08 14.29 2.64
N VAL A 186 9.64 14.01 3.81
CA VAL A 186 8.93 13.39 4.95
C VAL A 186 8.87 14.43 6.04
N GLY A 187 7.65 14.78 6.45
CA GLY A 187 7.40 15.73 7.52
C GLY A 187 7.38 15.07 8.89
N GLN A 188 6.64 15.68 9.81
CA GLN A 188 6.45 15.11 11.15
C GLN A 188 5.54 13.88 11.09
N ILE A 189 6.07 12.71 11.47
CA ILE A 189 5.32 11.45 11.43
C ILE A 189 4.28 11.38 12.55
N GLN A 190 3.02 11.17 12.19
CA GLN A 190 1.92 10.94 13.14
C GLN A 190 1.79 9.44 13.47
N THR A 191 1.57 9.13 14.75
CA THR A 191 1.45 7.73 15.22
C THR A 191 0.00 7.36 15.55
N GLY A 192 -0.33 6.07 15.49
CA GLY A 192 -1.65 5.57 15.90
C GLY A 192 -2.77 5.81 14.89
N ILE A 193 -2.44 6.17 13.64
CA ILE A 193 -3.42 6.36 12.57
C ILE A 193 -4.05 5.01 12.20
N ARG A 194 -5.38 4.96 12.23
CA ARG A 194 -6.16 3.81 11.77
C ARG A 194 -6.63 4.06 10.33
N LEU A 195 -6.00 3.40 9.36
CA LEU A 195 -6.35 3.57 7.95
C LEU A 195 -7.77 3.09 7.65
N PHE A 196 -8.15 1.93 8.18
CA PHE A 196 -9.42 1.29 7.87
C PHE A 196 -10.29 1.20 9.13
N ASN A 197 -11.45 1.83 9.07
CA ASN A 197 -12.53 1.65 10.04
C ASN A 197 -13.45 0.56 9.49
N LEU A 198 -13.01 -0.69 9.57
CA LEU A 198 -13.90 -1.82 9.24
C LEU A 198 -14.97 -1.93 10.33
N PRO A 199 -16.25 -2.14 9.98
CA PRO A 199 -17.28 -2.44 10.96
C PRO A 199 -16.83 -3.62 11.83
N GLN A 200 -16.98 -3.50 13.16
CA GLN A 200 -16.79 -4.67 14.01
C GLN A 200 -17.83 -5.71 13.60
N ARG A 201 -17.38 -6.82 13.02
CA ARG A 201 -18.29 -7.95 12.76
C ARG A 201 -18.86 -8.38 14.10
N GLN A 202 -20.20 -8.37 14.21
CA GLN A 202 -20.86 -9.17 15.21
C GLN A 202 -20.34 -10.59 15.02
N LYS A 203 -19.69 -11.15 16.06
CA LYS A 203 -19.39 -12.58 16.08
C LYS A 203 -20.74 -13.29 15.92
N THR A 204 -20.97 -13.90 14.76
CA THR A 204 -22.01 -14.91 14.65
C THR A 204 -21.65 -15.98 15.68
N MET A 205 -22.52 -16.11 16.68
CA MET A 205 -22.52 -17.23 17.63
C MET A 205 -22.83 -18.53 16.90
#